data_AF-A0A4Q6CKT3-F1
#
_entry.id   AF-A0A4Q6CKT3-F1
#
_cell.length_a   1.000
_cell.length_b   1.000
_cell.length_c   1.000
_cell.angle_alpha   90.00
_cell.angle_beta   90.00
_cell.angle_gamma   90.00
#
_symmetry.space_group_name_H-M   'P 1'
#
loop_
_entity.id
_entity.type
_entity.pdbx_description
1 polymer ?
#
loop_
_entity_poly.entity_id
_entity_poly.type
_entity_poly.pdbx_seq_one_letter_code
_entity_poly.pdbx_strand_id
1 'polypeptide(L)'
;MRSRIQMAPDDDETPSISLADVPAREVAGRDTGNKYFYQYKKAAEAAVELLEDGDAKLVFCDMHDDFVIKRLEGTLDVYLFHQVKAKDKKNHLWSFVDVFAVGLTKQFKGSCADGFAWHMIAHQKSFSNQCKGVVLVTNVLFNDDVEEFIGAVLAASTIADLVGKPKKQFSALSDAYVAADPTFTPEYVFAFLKKFKLHSLAGPIDASDNEDASVILRKVKEFSEVDLNLSQSKTVAEELINLVRKRSTAKIHPGISIQELEQKTSVSINDVVSVFPITADAFNILRQAGDQRALLNASILQRFLGRLGYSNELISLASVCKVEWDVWYFEMRHTPVQPDIQFLLARCESLVRQDLSGSGGLSKMHLELGHLLSEFAPKLAVGRPLNSNIVFGAFLSRVVNLEINK
;
A
#
# COMPACT_ATOMS: atom_id res chain seq x y z
N MET A 1 53.69 72.85 -5.78
CA MET A 1 52.84 72.36 -4.67
C MET A 1 51.79 71.44 -5.27
N ARG A 2 51.86 70.13 -4.99
CA ARG A 2 51.04 69.09 -5.61
C ARG A 2 49.57 69.22 -5.15
N SER A 3 48.63 69.26 -6.09
CA SER A 3 47.19 69.24 -5.83
C SER A 3 46.78 67.85 -5.32
N ARG A 4 46.12 67.79 -4.16
CA ARG A 4 45.44 66.59 -3.68
C ARG A 4 44.27 66.28 -4.59
N ILE A 5 44.35 65.14 -5.29
CA ILE A 5 43.19 64.48 -5.88
C ILE A 5 42.47 63.77 -4.72
N GLN A 6 41.25 64.21 -4.40
CA GLN A 6 40.33 63.46 -3.55
C GLN A 6 39.83 62.27 -4.38
N MET A 7 40.22 61.06 -3.98
CA MET A 7 39.55 59.84 -4.45
C MET A 7 38.18 59.77 -3.77
N ALA A 8 37.13 59.64 -4.56
CA ALA A 8 35.80 59.27 -4.09
C ALA A 8 35.83 57.83 -3.54
N PRO A 9 34.97 57.48 -2.57
CA PRO A 9 34.79 56.08 -2.20
C PRO A 9 34.12 55.33 -3.36
N ASP A 10 34.70 54.19 -3.73
CA ASP A 10 34.08 53.18 -4.59
C ASP A 10 32.88 52.56 -3.85
N ASP A 11 31.73 53.25 -3.88
CA ASP A 11 30.44 52.65 -3.53
C ASP A 11 29.83 52.06 -4.82
N ASP A 12 30.31 50.89 -5.23
CA ASP A 12 29.62 50.05 -6.23
C ASP A 12 29.52 48.61 -5.71
N GLU A 13 28.96 48.45 -4.50
CA GLU A 13 28.42 47.16 -4.08
C GLU A 13 27.06 46.96 -4.75
N THR A 14 27.06 46.52 -6.01
CA THR A 14 25.87 45.94 -6.60
C THR A 14 25.42 44.77 -5.73
N PRO A 15 24.18 44.77 -5.18
CA PRO A 15 23.73 43.71 -4.29
C PRO A 15 23.80 42.37 -5.04
N SER A 16 24.46 41.39 -4.43
CA SER A 16 24.59 40.05 -5.00
C SER A 16 23.20 39.39 -5.03
N ILE A 17 22.60 39.36 -6.22
CA ILE A 17 21.32 38.68 -6.42
C ILE A 17 21.56 37.18 -6.26
N SER A 18 20.90 36.57 -5.28
CA SER A 18 20.93 35.14 -5.05
C SER A 18 20.13 34.40 -6.10
N LEU A 19 20.46 33.13 -6.35
CA LEU A 19 19.66 32.25 -7.19
C LEU A 19 18.19 32.14 -6.71
N ALA A 20 17.94 32.38 -5.42
CA ALA A 20 16.61 32.41 -4.81
C ALA A 20 15.80 33.67 -5.13
N ASP A 21 16.47 34.76 -5.53
CA ASP A 21 15.83 36.06 -5.79
C ASP A 21 15.34 36.17 -7.26
N VAL A 22 15.70 35.19 -8.09
CA VAL A 22 15.28 35.10 -9.50
C VAL A 22 14.17 34.06 -9.64
N PRO A 23 12.95 34.44 -10.08
CA PRO A 23 11.86 33.49 -10.30
C PRO A 23 12.25 32.36 -11.27
N ALA A 24 11.87 31.14 -10.94
CA ALA A 24 12.12 29.98 -11.79
C ALA A 24 11.45 30.18 -13.16
N ARG A 25 12.23 30.03 -14.23
CA ARG A 25 11.73 30.16 -15.61
C ARG A 25 10.77 29.05 -15.99
N GLU A 26 10.93 27.86 -15.41
CA GLU A 26 10.13 26.68 -15.70
C GLU A 26 9.92 25.85 -14.44
N VAL A 27 8.64 25.56 -14.13
CA VAL A 27 8.23 24.71 -12.99
C VAL A 27 7.53 23.44 -13.47
N ALA A 28 7.06 23.42 -14.72
CA ALA A 28 6.28 22.32 -15.31
C ALA A 28 6.96 20.95 -15.20
N GLY A 29 8.29 20.87 -15.32
CA GLY A 29 9.03 19.63 -15.13
C GLY A 29 8.96 19.10 -13.68
N ARG A 30 9.01 19.98 -12.68
CA ARG A 30 8.88 19.61 -11.26
C ARG A 30 7.46 19.15 -10.95
N ASP A 31 6.45 19.90 -11.43
CA ASP A 31 5.04 19.55 -11.23
C ASP A 31 4.68 18.21 -11.88
N THR A 32 5.24 17.95 -13.06
CA THR A 32 5.07 16.68 -13.78
C THR A 32 5.75 15.53 -13.01
N GLY A 33 6.96 15.75 -12.50
CA GLY A 33 7.66 14.79 -11.65
C GLY A 33 6.87 14.43 -10.39
N ASN A 34 6.29 15.42 -9.71
CA ASN A 34 5.48 15.21 -8.51
C ASN A 34 4.21 14.39 -8.82
N LYS A 35 3.59 14.59 -9.98
CA LYS A 35 2.42 13.81 -10.42
C LYS A 35 2.78 12.34 -10.66
N TYR A 36 3.89 12.05 -11.34
CA TYR A 36 4.38 10.67 -11.48
C TYR A 36 4.71 10.03 -10.14
N PHE A 37 5.35 10.78 -9.23
CA PHE A 37 5.64 10.29 -7.91
C PHE A 37 4.37 9.97 -7.12
N TYR A 38 3.34 10.82 -7.22
CA TYR A 38 2.02 10.56 -6.64
C TYR A 38 1.37 9.28 -7.19
N GLN A 39 1.50 9.00 -8.48
CA GLN A 39 1.03 7.74 -9.07
C GLN A 39 1.73 6.52 -8.47
N TYR A 40 3.06 6.58 -8.29
CA TYR A 40 3.82 5.51 -7.65
C TYR A 40 3.37 5.28 -6.21
N LYS A 41 3.07 6.34 -5.46
CA LYS A 41 2.52 6.21 -4.10
C LYS A 41 1.18 5.50 -4.08
N LYS A 42 0.23 5.89 -4.95
CA LYS A 42 -1.10 5.25 -5.00
C LYS A 42 -1.00 3.78 -5.39
N ALA A 43 -0.10 3.44 -6.31
CA ALA A 43 0.15 2.05 -6.65
C ALA A 43 0.85 1.28 -5.52
N ALA A 44 1.75 1.89 -4.75
CA ALA A 44 2.34 1.27 -3.56
C ALA A 44 1.27 0.99 -2.48
N GLU A 45 0.35 1.91 -2.23
CA GLU A 45 -0.78 1.69 -1.31
C GLU A 45 -1.69 0.54 -1.77
N ALA A 46 -1.98 0.46 -3.07
CA ALA A 46 -2.73 -0.65 -3.66
C ALA A 46 -1.96 -1.97 -3.61
N ALA A 47 -0.62 -1.94 -3.67
CA ALA A 47 0.22 -3.13 -3.50
C ALA A 47 0.14 -3.68 -2.06
N VAL A 48 -0.02 -2.83 -1.05
CA VAL A 48 -0.24 -3.29 0.34
C VAL A 48 -1.59 -3.98 0.49
N GLU A 49 -2.62 -3.58 -0.27
CA GLU A 49 -3.93 -4.28 -0.27
C GLU A 49 -3.83 -5.72 -0.79
N LEU A 50 -2.76 -6.08 -1.52
CA LEU A 50 -2.51 -7.47 -1.89
C LEU A 50 -2.31 -8.37 -0.67
N LEU A 51 -1.90 -7.82 0.49
CA LEU A 51 -1.80 -8.60 1.73
C LEU A 51 -3.17 -9.14 2.20
N GLU A 52 -4.26 -8.48 1.82
CA GLU A 52 -5.63 -8.92 2.12
C GLU A 52 -6.15 -9.90 1.05
N ASP A 53 -5.79 -9.69 -0.21
CA ASP A 53 -6.22 -10.48 -1.36
C ASP A 53 -5.04 -11.25 -1.96
N GLY A 54 -4.69 -12.35 -1.28
CA GLY A 54 -3.38 -13.00 -1.42
C GLY A 54 -3.03 -13.57 -2.81
N ASP A 55 -3.99 -13.70 -3.72
CA ASP A 55 -3.76 -14.19 -5.09
C ASP A 55 -3.80 -13.05 -6.14
N ALA A 56 -4.04 -11.81 -5.70
CA ALA A 56 -4.00 -10.64 -6.55
C ALA A 56 -2.56 -10.24 -6.90
N LYS A 57 -2.39 -9.67 -8.09
CA LYS A 57 -1.14 -9.05 -8.55
C LYS A 57 -1.43 -7.62 -8.99
N LEU A 58 -0.53 -6.71 -8.65
CA LEU A 58 -0.56 -5.36 -9.20
C LEU A 58 0.34 -5.32 -10.44
N VAL A 59 -0.21 -4.96 -11.59
CA VAL A 59 0.48 -4.94 -12.88
C VAL A 59 0.54 -3.50 -13.38
N PHE A 60 1.75 -3.02 -13.66
CA PHE A 60 1.98 -1.74 -14.31
C PHE A 60 1.87 -1.94 -15.82
N CYS A 61 0.87 -1.30 -16.42
CA CYS A 61 0.70 -1.31 -17.86
C CYS A 61 0.76 0.11 -18.38
N ASP A 62 1.98 0.56 -18.74
CA ASP A 62 2.24 1.80 -19.50
C ASP A 62 1.33 1.97 -20.73
N MET A 63 0.73 0.87 -21.21
CA MET A 63 -0.09 0.82 -22.41
C MET A 63 -1.58 1.13 -22.20
N HIS A 64 -2.10 1.15 -20.96
CA HIS A 64 -3.56 1.19 -20.74
C HIS A 64 -4.05 2.07 -19.57
N ASP A 65 -3.37 2.11 -18.43
CA ASP A 65 -3.74 2.93 -17.25
C ASP A 65 -2.57 3.00 -16.25
N ASP A 66 -2.67 3.82 -15.19
CA ASP A 66 -1.56 4.04 -14.26
C ASP A 66 -1.16 2.75 -13.50
N PHE A 67 -2.13 1.92 -13.12
CA PHE A 67 -1.90 0.53 -12.68
C PHE A 67 -3.17 -0.34 -12.79
N VAL A 68 -2.99 -1.66 -12.80
CA VAL A 68 -4.09 -2.65 -12.87
C VAL A 68 -3.93 -3.65 -11.73
N ILE A 69 -5.03 -3.99 -11.06
CA ILE A 69 -5.06 -5.14 -10.14
C ILE A 69 -5.62 -6.33 -10.92
N LYS A 70 -4.78 -7.35 -11.11
CA LYS A 70 -5.12 -8.63 -11.71
C LYS A 70 -5.47 -9.62 -10.60
N ARG A 71 -6.57 -10.36 -10.74
CA ARG A 71 -7.01 -11.41 -9.79
C ARG A 71 -7.48 -12.63 -10.56
N LEU A 72 -7.41 -13.80 -9.94
CA LEU A 72 -7.99 -15.02 -10.49
C LEU A 72 -9.38 -15.24 -9.88
N GLU A 73 -10.44 -15.11 -10.69
CA GLU A 73 -11.81 -15.48 -10.31
C GLU A 73 -12.16 -16.83 -10.97
N GLY A 74 -12.08 -17.91 -10.18
CA GLY A 74 -12.25 -19.28 -10.69
C GLY A 74 -11.09 -19.68 -11.61
N THR A 75 -11.34 -19.77 -12.91
CA THR A 75 -10.30 -20.06 -13.93
C THR A 75 -9.99 -18.85 -14.82
N LEU A 76 -10.58 -17.69 -14.53
CA LEU A 76 -10.48 -16.50 -15.37
C LEU A 76 -9.68 -15.40 -14.68
N ASP A 77 -8.67 -14.90 -15.36
CA ASP A 77 -7.99 -13.67 -14.96
C ASP A 77 -8.93 -12.48 -15.18
N VAL A 78 -9.16 -11.71 -14.11
CA VAL A 78 -9.95 -10.48 -14.13
C VAL A 78 -9.10 -9.29 -13.72
N TYR A 79 -9.48 -8.11 -14.21
CA TYR A 79 -8.72 -6.88 -14.14
C TYR A 79 -9.56 -5.73 -13.57
N LEU A 80 -9.00 -5.03 -12.60
CA LEU A 80 -9.51 -3.77 -12.06
C LEU A 80 -8.52 -2.65 -12.39
N PHE A 81 -8.90 -1.82 -13.35
CA PHE A 81 -8.04 -0.75 -13.87
C PHE A 81 -8.13 0.49 -12.98
N HIS A 82 -6.99 1.13 -12.70
CA HIS A 82 -6.92 2.33 -11.89
C HIS A 82 -6.25 3.45 -12.67
N GLN A 83 -6.94 4.57 -12.77
CA GLN A 83 -6.38 5.81 -13.30
C GLN A 83 -6.29 6.85 -12.20
N VAL A 84 -5.10 7.38 -12.00
CA VAL A 84 -4.74 8.32 -10.95
C VAL A 84 -4.64 9.72 -11.55
N LYS A 85 -5.48 10.65 -11.09
CA LYS A 85 -5.48 12.05 -11.50
C LYS A 85 -5.22 12.96 -10.31
N ALA A 86 -4.29 13.89 -10.48
CA ALA A 86 -3.84 14.75 -9.40
C ALA A 86 -3.97 16.24 -9.76
N LYS A 87 -4.36 17.07 -8.78
CA LYS A 87 -4.47 18.53 -8.90
C LYS A 87 -3.78 19.23 -7.73
N ASP A 88 -2.92 20.19 -8.07
CA ASP A 88 -2.13 20.95 -7.09
C ASP A 88 -3.03 21.82 -6.20
N LYS A 89 -4.11 22.36 -6.78
CA LYS A 89 -5.11 23.18 -6.10
C LYS A 89 -6.05 22.29 -5.26
N LYS A 90 -5.84 22.25 -3.94
CA LYS A 90 -6.60 21.41 -2.99
C LYS A 90 -8.13 21.60 -3.01
N ASN A 91 -8.61 22.80 -3.30
CA ASN A 91 -10.05 23.11 -3.39
C ASN A 91 -10.63 22.96 -4.81
N HIS A 92 -9.85 22.40 -5.75
CA HIS A 92 -10.39 22.03 -7.04
C HIS A 92 -11.37 20.86 -6.87
N LEU A 93 -12.47 20.89 -7.60
CA LEU A 93 -13.42 19.79 -7.69
C LEU A 93 -13.45 19.32 -9.14
N TRP A 94 -13.24 18.03 -9.37
CA TRP A 94 -13.38 17.47 -10.71
C TRP A 94 -14.85 17.51 -11.13
N SER A 95 -15.13 18.24 -12.20
CA SER A 95 -16.48 18.40 -12.72
C SER A 95 -16.89 17.25 -13.63
N PHE A 96 -18.18 17.17 -13.96
CA PHE A 96 -18.70 16.23 -14.94
C PHE A 96 -18.01 16.35 -16.31
N VAL A 97 -17.66 17.58 -16.70
CA VAL A 97 -16.93 17.84 -17.94
C VAL A 97 -15.50 17.35 -17.86
N ASP A 98 -14.83 17.46 -16.70
CA ASP A 98 -13.46 16.94 -16.57
C ASP A 98 -13.42 15.41 -16.66
N VAL A 99 -14.40 14.74 -16.05
CA VAL A 99 -14.43 13.26 -16.00
C VAL A 99 -14.90 12.64 -17.31
N PHE A 100 -15.96 13.18 -17.90
CA PHE A 100 -16.62 12.57 -19.07
C PHE A 100 -16.38 13.30 -20.38
N ALA A 101 -15.87 14.54 -20.33
CA ALA A 101 -15.73 15.43 -21.48
C ALA A 101 -17.02 15.58 -22.30
N VAL A 102 -18.15 15.68 -21.60
CA VAL A 102 -19.46 15.92 -22.22
C VAL A 102 -20.13 17.12 -21.56
N GLY A 103 -20.49 18.09 -22.39
CA GLY A 103 -21.27 19.24 -21.97
C GLY A 103 -22.76 18.97 -21.94
N LEU A 104 -23.43 19.38 -20.86
CA LEU A 104 -24.89 19.39 -20.78
C LEU A 104 -25.52 20.63 -21.46
N THR A 105 -24.68 21.54 -21.98
CA THR A 105 -25.09 22.77 -22.64
C THR A 105 -24.48 22.86 -24.03
N LYS A 106 -25.13 23.62 -24.92
CA LYS A 106 -24.70 23.83 -26.33
C LYS A 106 -23.35 24.56 -26.48
N GLN A 107 -22.73 25.00 -25.38
CA GLN A 107 -21.47 25.77 -25.40
C GLN A 107 -20.22 24.91 -25.27
N PHE A 108 -20.34 23.63 -24.94
CA PHE A 108 -19.18 22.74 -24.89
C PHE A 108 -18.64 22.48 -26.30
N LYS A 109 -17.34 22.71 -26.50
CA LYS A 109 -16.64 22.55 -27.78
C LYS A 109 -15.55 21.47 -27.76
N GLY A 110 -15.46 20.68 -26.69
CA GLY A 110 -14.46 19.63 -26.54
C GLY A 110 -14.88 18.30 -27.18
N SER A 111 -13.94 17.36 -27.27
CA SER A 111 -14.23 16.00 -27.68
C SER A 111 -14.51 15.14 -26.45
N CYS A 112 -15.49 14.23 -26.51
CA CYS A 112 -15.68 13.24 -25.46
C CYS A 112 -14.45 12.35 -25.27
N ALA A 113 -13.60 12.25 -26.30
CA ALA A 113 -12.33 11.53 -26.25
C ALA A 113 -11.29 12.12 -25.29
N ASP A 114 -11.47 13.37 -24.86
CA ASP A 114 -10.57 14.06 -23.94
C ASP A 114 -10.86 13.72 -22.47
N GLY A 115 -11.97 13.02 -22.20
CA GLY A 115 -12.42 12.68 -20.85
C GLY A 115 -11.71 11.44 -20.30
N PHE A 116 -11.50 11.41 -18.99
CA PHE A 116 -10.90 10.24 -18.32
C PHE A 116 -11.71 8.96 -18.56
N ALA A 117 -13.04 9.06 -18.48
CA ALA A 117 -13.93 7.92 -18.68
C ALA A 117 -13.87 7.33 -20.10
N TRP A 118 -13.51 8.13 -21.11
CA TRP A 118 -13.39 7.65 -22.49
C TRP A 118 -12.24 6.65 -22.67
N HIS A 119 -11.10 6.93 -22.04
CA HIS A 119 -9.98 5.99 -22.08
C HIS A 119 -10.30 4.72 -21.30
N MET A 120 -11.04 4.82 -20.19
CA MET A 120 -11.41 3.67 -19.38
C MET A 120 -12.44 2.74 -20.05
N ILE A 121 -13.39 3.28 -20.82
CA ILE A 121 -14.39 2.45 -21.51
C ILE A 121 -13.74 1.56 -22.58
N ALA A 122 -12.60 1.99 -23.15
CA ALA A 122 -11.83 1.18 -24.08
C ALA A 122 -11.33 -0.14 -23.44
N HIS A 123 -11.12 -0.19 -22.12
CA HIS A 123 -10.74 -1.43 -21.43
C HIS A 123 -11.87 -2.45 -21.42
N GLN A 124 -13.12 -2.00 -21.28
CA GLN A 124 -14.25 -2.91 -21.42
C GLN A 124 -14.32 -3.51 -22.83
N LYS A 125 -13.88 -2.77 -23.85
CA LYS A 125 -13.86 -3.25 -25.24
C LYS A 125 -12.75 -4.27 -25.46
N SER A 126 -11.56 -3.97 -24.95
CA SER A 126 -10.37 -4.82 -25.12
C SER A 126 -10.38 -6.08 -24.26
N PHE A 127 -10.90 -5.98 -23.02
CA PHE A 127 -10.83 -7.06 -22.02
C PHE A 127 -12.19 -7.71 -21.72
N SER A 128 -13.31 -7.16 -22.24
CA SER A 128 -14.64 -7.77 -22.16
C SER A 128 -15.02 -8.22 -20.73
N ASN A 129 -15.32 -9.50 -20.53
CA ASN A 129 -15.66 -10.11 -19.24
C ASN A 129 -14.50 -10.13 -18.25
N GLN A 130 -13.26 -9.98 -18.70
CA GLN A 130 -12.09 -9.84 -17.84
C GLN A 130 -11.98 -8.41 -17.26
N CYS A 131 -12.65 -7.41 -17.84
CA CYS A 131 -12.75 -6.07 -17.23
C CYS A 131 -13.79 -6.08 -16.10
N LYS A 132 -13.31 -6.24 -14.86
CA LYS A 132 -14.15 -6.26 -13.66
C LYS A 132 -14.60 -4.85 -13.26
N GLY A 133 -13.73 -3.86 -13.49
CA GLY A 133 -14.11 -2.47 -13.39
C GLY A 133 -12.96 -1.50 -13.56
N VAL A 134 -13.30 -0.24 -13.35
CA VAL A 134 -12.39 0.89 -13.52
C VAL A 134 -12.53 1.85 -12.34
N VAL A 135 -11.43 2.41 -11.88
CA VAL A 135 -11.38 3.26 -10.69
C VAL A 135 -10.63 4.55 -11.02
N LEU A 136 -11.30 5.68 -10.83
CA LEU A 136 -10.66 6.99 -10.90
C LEU A 136 -10.23 7.42 -9.50
N VAL A 137 -8.90 7.45 -9.28
CA VAL A 137 -8.27 7.80 -8.01
C VAL A 137 -7.77 9.24 -8.06
N THR A 138 -8.03 10.03 -7.02
CA THR A 138 -7.60 11.43 -7.01
C THR A 138 -7.35 12.00 -5.61
N ASN A 139 -6.48 13.02 -5.53
CA ASN A 139 -6.15 13.72 -4.29
C ASN A 139 -7.19 14.76 -3.87
N VAL A 140 -8.10 15.14 -4.76
CA VAL A 140 -9.15 16.13 -4.51
C VAL A 140 -10.54 15.50 -4.53
N LEU A 141 -11.58 16.29 -4.33
CA LEU A 141 -12.97 15.82 -4.38
C LEU A 141 -13.52 15.89 -5.81
N PHE A 142 -14.59 15.13 -6.06
CA PHE A 142 -15.45 15.35 -7.22
C PHE A 142 -16.50 16.39 -6.88
N ASN A 143 -17.03 17.06 -7.91
CA ASN A 143 -18.23 17.84 -7.76
C ASN A 143 -19.42 16.91 -7.46
N ASP A 144 -20.36 17.34 -6.61
CA ASP A 144 -21.58 16.60 -6.26
C ASP A 144 -22.31 16.08 -7.51
N ASP A 145 -22.31 16.83 -8.61
CA ASP A 145 -22.90 16.42 -9.89
C ASP A 145 -22.35 15.13 -10.47
N VAL A 146 -21.08 14.81 -10.19
CA VAL A 146 -20.40 13.58 -10.61
C VAL A 146 -20.74 12.44 -9.67
N GLU A 147 -20.68 12.69 -8.35
CA GLU A 147 -20.96 11.68 -7.32
C GLU A 147 -22.43 11.25 -7.36
N GLU A 148 -23.36 12.20 -7.47
CA GLU A 148 -24.79 11.94 -7.62
C GLU A 148 -25.08 11.14 -8.90
N PHE A 149 -24.42 11.49 -10.01
CA PHE A 149 -24.60 10.78 -11.28
C PHE A 149 -24.15 9.32 -11.18
N ILE A 150 -22.93 9.09 -10.70
CA ILE A 150 -22.38 7.74 -10.57
C ILE A 150 -23.17 6.95 -9.52
N GLY A 151 -23.53 7.56 -8.40
CA GLY A 151 -24.40 6.96 -7.38
C GLY A 151 -25.76 6.53 -7.94
N ALA A 152 -26.41 7.38 -8.75
CA ALA A 152 -27.67 7.06 -9.39
C ALA A 152 -27.54 5.90 -10.39
N VAL A 153 -26.47 5.85 -11.19
CA VAL A 153 -26.22 4.74 -12.11
C VAL A 153 -25.94 3.44 -11.34
N LEU A 154 -25.16 3.48 -10.28
CA LEU A 154 -24.86 2.31 -9.44
C LEU A 154 -26.11 1.79 -8.72
N ALA A 155 -27.04 2.66 -8.32
CA ALA A 155 -28.30 2.26 -7.70
C ALA A 155 -29.35 1.74 -8.72
N ALA A 156 -29.32 2.22 -9.96
CA ALA A 156 -30.24 1.81 -11.01
C ALA A 156 -29.98 0.36 -11.47
N SER A 157 -31.05 -0.41 -11.72
CA SER A 157 -30.93 -1.75 -12.31
C SER A 157 -30.84 -1.67 -13.83
N THR A 158 -31.57 -0.74 -14.42
CA THR A 158 -31.62 -0.49 -15.86
C THR A 158 -31.56 1.01 -16.16
N ILE A 159 -31.32 1.37 -17.43
CA ILE A 159 -31.34 2.76 -17.90
C ILE A 159 -32.69 3.43 -17.62
N ALA A 160 -33.79 2.67 -17.63
CA ALA A 160 -35.14 3.20 -17.42
C ALA A 160 -35.36 3.71 -15.99
N ASP A 161 -34.59 3.21 -15.02
CA ASP A 161 -34.68 3.60 -13.60
C ASP A 161 -34.02 4.96 -13.33
N LEU A 162 -33.19 5.45 -14.27
CA LEU A 162 -32.61 6.78 -14.17
C LEU A 162 -33.71 7.84 -14.35
N VAL A 163 -33.77 8.78 -13.40
CA VAL A 163 -34.74 9.88 -13.40
C VAL A 163 -34.05 11.24 -13.28
N GLY A 164 -34.77 12.31 -13.62
CA GLY A 164 -34.31 13.68 -13.39
C GLY A 164 -32.98 14.03 -14.07
N LYS A 165 -32.07 14.62 -13.29
CA LYS A 165 -30.76 15.11 -13.77
C LYS A 165 -29.82 13.97 -14.20
N PRO A 166 -29.66 12.86 -13.44
CA PRO A 166 -28.87 11.72 -13.89
C PRO A 166 -29.30 11.13 -15.24
N LYS A 167 -30.61 11.06 -15.51
CA LYS A 167 -31.11 10.62 -16.82
C LYS A 167 -30.62 11.51 -17.96
N LYS A 168 -30.69 12.83 -17.79
CA LYS A 168 -30.23 13.81 -18.79
C LYS A 168 -28.72 13.72 -19.00
N GLN A 169 -27.96 13.58 -17.92
CA GLN A 169 -26.51 13.36 -17.97
C GLN A 169 -26.15 12.09 -18.73
N PHE A 170 -26.84 10.97 -18.44
CA PHE A 170 -26.64 9.70 -19.12
C PHE A 170 -26.98 9.81 -20.61
N SER A 171 -28.11 10.39 -20.98
CA SER A 171 -28.48 10.56 -22.40
C SER A 171 -27.44 11.38 -23.16
N ALA A 172 -27.03 12.53 -22.62
CA ALA A 172 -26.00 13.36 -23.27
C ALA A 172 -24.66 12.61 -23.40
N LEU A 173 -24.25 11.88 -22.37
CA LEU A 173 -23.04 11.07 -22.37
C LEU A 173 -23.11 9.95 -23.41
N SER A 174 -24.19 9.19 -23.40
CA SER A 174 -24.43 8.09 -24.33
C SER A 174 -24.48 8.58 -25.77
N ASP A 175 -25.19 9.67 -26.06
CA ASP A 175 -25.27 10.23 -27.41
C ASP A 175 -23.89 10.65 -27.92
N ALA A 176 -23.10 11.30 -27.07
CA ALA A 176 -21.73 11.69 -27.41
C ALA A 176 -20.83 10.48 -27.68
N TYR A 177 -20.93 9.44 -26.85
CA TYR A 177 -20.09 8.24 -26.96
C TYR A 177 -20.47 7.39 -28.17
N VAL A 178 -21.77 7.21 -28.44
CA VAL A 178 -22.29 6.53 -29.64
C VAL A 178 -21.89 7.28 -30.90
N ALA A 179 -21.95 8.61 -30.89
CA ALA A 179 -21.56 9.42 -32.04
C ALA A 179 -20.05 9.31 -32.35
N ALA A 180 -19.22 9.17 -31.32
CA ALA A 180 -17.77 9.02 -31.48
C ALA A 180 -17.35 7.58 -31.83
N ASP A 181 -17.99 6.57 -31.23
CA ASP A 181 -17.81 5.15 -31.56
C ASP A 181 -19.18 4.43 -31.47
N PRO A 182 -19.80 4.07 -32.62
CA PRO A 182 -21.10 3.40 -32.64
C PRO A 182 -21.15 2.04 -31.92
N THR A 183 -20.00 1.45 -31.58
CA THR A 183 -19.95 0.22 -30.76
C THR A 183 -20.29 0.48 -29.29
N PHE A 184 -20.22 1.73 -28.82
CA PHE A 184 -20.60 2.12 -27.47
C PHE A 184 -22.10 2.41 -27.37
N THR A 185 -22.94 1.39 -27.59
CA THR A 185 -24.39 1.51 -27.45
C THR A 185 -24.79 2.01 -26.04
N PRO A 186 -26.00 2.57 -25.85
CA PRO A 186 -26.44 3.02 -24.53
C PRO A 186 -26.32 1.94 -23.45
N GLU A 187 -26.69 0.70 -23.77
CA GLU A 187 -26.58 -0.44 -22.86
C GLU A 187 -25.12 -0.74 -22.52
N TYR A 188 -24.23 -0.61 -23.49
CA TYR A 188 -22.79 -0.81 -23.30
C TYR A 188 -22.18 0.27 -22.39
N VAL A 189 -22.52 1.55 -22.63
CA VAL A 189 -22.09 2.68 -21.80
C VAL A 189 -22.65 2.54 -20.38
N PHE A 190 -23.91 2.15 -20.23
CA PHE A 190 -24.50 1.88 -18.91
C PHE A 190 -23.78 0.76 -18.18
N ALA A 191 -23.53 -0.37 -18.85
CA ALA A 191 -22.80 -1.50 -18.28
C ALA A 191 -21.37 -1.13 -17.86
N PHE A 192 -20.71 -0.25 -18.63
CA PHE A 192 -19.42 0.33 -18.26
C PHE A 192 -19.51 1.18 -17.00
N LEU A 193 -20.46 2.12 -16.94
CA LEU A 193 -20.65 3.01 -15.78
C LEU A 193 -21.01 2.23 -14.51
N LYS A 194 -21.71 1.09 -14.62
CA LYS A 194 -21.96 0.18 -13.49
C LYS A 194 -20.70 -0.40 -12.85
N LYS A 195 -19.57 -0.35 -13.56
CA LYS A 195 -18.25 -0.80 -13.08
C LYS A 195 -17.30 0.35 -12.76
N PHE A 196 -17.76 1.60 -12.92
CA PHE A 196 -16.96 2.81 -12.72
C PHE A 196 -17.02 3.24 -11.25
N LYS A 197 -15.85 3.37 -10.62
CA LYS A 197 -15.72 3.75 -9.21
C LYS A 197 -14.93 5.04 -9.05
N LEU A 198 -15.29 5.83 -8.06
CA LEU A 198 -14.61 7.05 -7.67
C LEU A 198 -13.87 6.81 -6.35
N HIS A 199 -12.60 7.23 -6.28
CA HIS A 199 -11.81 7.22 -5.06
C HIS A 199 -11.18 8.60 -4.86
N SER A 200 -11.84 9.45 -4.09
CA SER A 200 -11.41 10.80 -3.76
C SER A 200 -10.52 10.88 -2.52
N LEU A 201 -9.88 12.04 -2.33
CA LEU A 201 -9.08 12.36 -1.15
C LEU A 201 -7.99 11.32 -0.84
N ALA A 202 -7.40 10.75 -1.88
CA ALA A 202 -6.34 9.75 -1.76
C ALA A 202 -4.98 10.39 -1.36
N GLY A 203 -4.96 11.30 -0.40
CA GLY A 203 -3.75 11.95 0.13
C GLY A 203 -3.19 13.08 -0.74
N PRO A 204 -2.32 13.95 -0.20
CA PRO A 204 -1.77 15.10 -0.93
C PRO A 204 -0.65 14.69 -1.90
N ILE A 205 -0.43 15.52 -2.94
CA ILE A 205 0.61 15.30 -3.96
C ILE A 205 2.00 15.46 -3.34
N ASP A 206 2.18 16.59 -2.67
CA ASP A 206 3.45 17.02 -2.05
C ASP A 206 3.50 16.65 -0.56
N ALA A 207 2.89 15.53 -0.17
CA ALA A 207 3.09 15.03 1.19
C ALA A 207 4.59 14.96 1.46
N SER A 208 5.02 15.59 2.56
CA SER A 208 6.36 15.32 3.10
C SER A 208 6.49 13.82 3.33
N ASP A 209 7.70 13.27 3.28
CA ASP A 209 7.97 11.84 3.50
C ASP A 209 7.24 11.23 4.73
N ASN A 210 6.88 12.07 5.71
CA ASN A 210 6.09 11.70 6.90
C ASN A 210 4.61 11.34 6.63
N GLU A 211 3.91 12.05 5.73
CA GLU A 211 2.47 11.83 5.50
C GLU A 211 2.22 10.62 4.59
N ASP A 212 3.06 10.39 3.58
CA ASP A 212 2.96 9.24 2.68
C ASP A 212 3.28 7.93 3.37
N ALA A 213 4.34 7.96 4.19
CA ALA A 213 4.64 6.85 5.07
C ALA A 213 3.40 6.55 5.91
N SER A 214 2.70 7.53 6.49
CA SER A 214 1.58 7.27 7.41
C SER A 214 0.43 6.39 6.86
N VAL A 215 0.11 6.42 5.56
CA VAL A 215 -0.98 5.61 4.98
C VAL A 215 -0.53 4.18 4.73
N ILE A 216 0.61 4.01 4.05
CA ILE A 216 1.26 2.71 3.89
C ILE A 216 1.50 2.11 5.27
N LEU A 217 1.99 2.91 6.23
CA LEU A 217 2.25 2.51 7.60
C LEU A 217 1.04 2.11 8.40
N ARG A 218 -0.12 2.73 8.17
CA ARG A 218 -1.33 2.32 8.88
C ARG A 218 -1.73 0.91 8.47
N LYS A 219 -1.72 0.64 7.17
CA LYS A 219 -1.97 -0.70 6.62
C LYS A 219 -0.88 -1.67 7.05
N VAL A 220 0.39 -1.28 6.97
CA VAL A 220 1.51 -2.10 7.43
C VAL A 220 1.40 -2.41 8.92
N LYS A 221 1.00 -1.46 9.77
CA LYS A 221 0.75 -1.68 11.21
C LYS A 221 -0.41 -2.65 11.46
N GLU A 222 -1.42 -2.69 10.59
CA GLU A 222 -2.47 -3.71 10.67
C GLU A 222 -1.92 -5.13 10.42
N PHE A 223 -0.84 -5.25 9.64
CA PHE A 223 -0.15 -6.51 9.32
C PHE A 223 1.20 -6.70 10.05
N SER A 224 1.63 -5.76 10.90
CA SER A 224 2.94 -5.74 11.55
C SER A 224 2.78 -5.77 13.06
N GLU A 225 3.21 -6.86 13.68
CA GLU A 225 3.19 -7.04 15.15
C GLU A 225 4.31 -6.32 15.92
N VAL A 226 5.28 -5.73 15.21
CA VAL A 226 6.31 -4.90 15.84
C VAL A 226 5.80 -3.48 15.79
N ASP A 227 5.92 -2.77 16.91
CA ASP A 227 5.92 -1.31 16.90
C ASP A 227 7.12 -0.86 16.07
N LEU A 228 6.96 -0.87 14.74
CA LEU A 228 7.91 -0.28 13.82
C LEU A 228 8.06 1.16 14.26
N ASN A 229 9.27 1.53 14.67
CA ASN A 229 9.52 2.92 14.98
C ASN A 229 9.34 3.75 13.69
N LEU A 230 9.15 5.06 13.84
CA LEU A 230 8.86 5.96 12.72
C LEU A 230 9.93 5.91 11.62
N SER A 231 11.18 5.55 11.95
CA SER A 231 12.28 5.46 10.98
C SER A 231 12.21 4.18 10.14
N GLN A 232 12.05 3.01 10.75
CA GLN A 232 11.92 1.72 10.06
C GLN A 232 10.70 1.71 9.13
N SER A 233 9.63 2.26 9.66
CA SER A 233 8.39 2.55 8.97
C SER A 233 8.61 3.29 7.64
N LYS A 234 9.35 4.40 7.67
CA LYS A 234 9.65 5.17 6.44
C LYS A 234 10.45 4.36 5.44
N THR A 235 11.46 3.63 5.90
CA THR A 235 12.29 2.80 5.03
C THR A 235 11.45 1.77 4.26
N VAL A 236 10.51 1.09 4.92
CA VAL A 236 9.62 0.12 4.27
C VAL A 236 8.73 0.81 3.22
N ALA A 237 8.15 1.97 3.55
CA ALA A 237 7.33 2.72 2.60
C ALA A 237 8.14 3.20 1.38
N GLU A 238 9.35 3.72 1.61
CA GLU A 238 10.27 4.14 0.55
C GLU A 238 10.72 2.98 -0.34
N GLU A 239 11.06 1.83 0.24
CA GLU A 239 11.44 0.64 -0.51
C GLU A 239 10.27 0.12 -1.37
N LEU A 240 9.04 0.16 -0.86
CA LEU A 240 7.86 -0.24 -1.63
C LEU A 240 7.57 0.72 -2.79
N ILE A 241 7.65 2.03 -2.54
CA ILE A 241 7.51 3.06 -3.59
C ILE A 241 8.63 2.89 -4.64
N ASN A 242 9.85 2.61 -4.21
CA ASN A 242 10.99 2.37 -5.10
C ASN A 242 10.82 1.10 -5.93
N LEU A 243 10.29 0.03 -5.35
CA LEU A 243 9.94 -1.20 -6.06
C LEU A 243 8.91 -0.89 -7.16
N VAL A 244 7.82 -0.21 -6.80
CA VAL A 244 6.79 0.24 -7.74
C VAL A 244 7.39 1.06 -8.87
N ARG A 245 8.19 2.08 -8.54
CA ARG A 245 8.87 2.94 -9.53
C ARG A 245 9.79 2.13 -10.46
N LYS A 246 10.50 1.14 -9.93
CA LYS A 246 11.38 0.27 -10.73
C LYS A 246 10.57 -0.58 -11.71
N ARG A 247 9.41 -1.09 -11.28
CA ARG A 247 8.51 -1.90 -12.12
C ARG A 247 7.80 -1.05 -13.18
N SER A 248 7.36 0.16 -12.83
CA SER A 248 6.68 1.08 -13.74
C SER A 248 7.60 1.70 -14.79
N THR A 249 8.92 1.72 -14.57
CA THR A 249 9.89 2.27 -15.53
C THR A 249 10.59 1.18 -16.36
N ALA A 250 10.17 -0.08 -16.21
CA ALA A 250 10.76 -1.21 -16.90
C ALA A 250 10.45 -1.17 -18.40
N LYS A 251 11.47 -1.21 -19.25
CA LYS A 251 11.29 -1.20 -20.71
C LYS A 251 10.61 -2.48 -21.19
N ILE A 252 9.52 -2.32 -21.94
CA ILE A 252 8.79 -3.40 -22.60
C ILE A 252 9.18 -3.42 -24.08
N HIS A 253 9.55 -4.59 -24.59
CA HIS A 253 9.88 -4.77 -26.01
C HIS A 253 8.75 -5.53 -26.73
N PRO A 254 8.53 -5.26 -28.04
CA PRO A 254 7.58 -6.03 -28.83
C PRO A 254 7.91 -7.53 -28.83
N GLY A 255 6.89 -8.39 -28.68
CA GLY A 255 7.06 -9.85 -28.67
C GLY A 255 7.44 -10.46 -27.32
N ILE A 256 7.46 -9.67 -26.24
CA ILE A 256 7.64 -10.17 -24.86
C ILE A 256 6.54 -11.19 -24.49
N SER A 257 6.91 -12.26 -23.78
CA SER A 257 5.92 -13.22 -23.27
C SER A 257 5.13 -12.63 -22.10
N ILE A 258 3.91 -13.14 -21.83
CA ILE A 258 3.11 -12.72 -20.68
C ILE A 258 3.87 -12.94 -19.37
N GLN A 259 4.58 -14.07 -19.23
CA GLN A 259 5.38 -14.35 -18.04
C GLN A 259 6.51 -13.34 -17.84
N GLU A 260 7.21 -12.98 -18.92
CA GLU A 260 8.30 -12.00 -18.85
C GLU A 260 7.76 -10.58 -18.62
N LEU A 261 6.61 -10.25 -19.19
CA LEU A 261 5.90 -9.00 -18.93
C LEU A 261 5.53 -8.89 -17.45
N GLU A 262 4.88 -9.90 -16.89
CA GLU A 262 4.52 -9.95 -15.46
C GLU A 262 5.77 -9.87 -14.59
N GLN A 263 6.84 -10.62 -14.90
CA GLN A 263 8.08 -10.56 -14.12
C GLN A 263 8.74 -9.18 -14.12
N LYS A 264 8.60 -8.39 -15.20
CA LYS A 264 9.21 -7.06 -15.31
C LYS A 264 8.33 -5.96 -14.71
N THR A 265 7.01 -6.07 -14.89
CA THR A 265 6.07 -4.96 -14.71
C THR A 265 5.05 -5.22 -13.61
N SER A 266 5.07 -6.36 -12.93
CA SER A 266 4.17 -6.62 -11.81
C SER A 266 4.85 -6.55 -10.45
N VAL A 267 4.04 -6.24 -9.45
CA VAL A 267 4.29 -6.39 -8.03
C VAL A 267 3.32 -7.47 -7.55
N SER A 268 3.89 -8.61 -7.19
CA SER A 268 3.17 -9.71 -6.55
C SER A 268 3.24 -9.58 -5.03
N ILE A 269 2.42 -10.38 -4.34
CA ILE A 269 2.51 -10.48 -2.89
C ILE A 269 3.91 -10.86 -2.39
N ASN A 270 4.65 -11.68 -3.13
CA ASN A 270 6.01 -12.06 -2.76
C ASN A 270 6.97 -10.86 -2.86
N ASP A 271 6.80 -9.98 -3.84
CA ASP A 271 7.59 -8.76 -3.95
C ASP A 271 7.27 -7.81 -2.78
N VAL A 272 5.98 -7.67 -2.44
CA VAL A 272 5.50 -6.87 -1.32
C VAL A 272 6.09 -7.41 0.01
N VAL A 273 5.96 -8.72 0.26
CA VAL A 273 6.53 -9.41 1.43
C VAL A 273 8.05 -9.29 1.48
N SER A 274 8.76 -9.26 0.34
CA SER A 274 10.23 -9.12 0.31
C SER A 274 10.73 -7.75 0.78
N VAL A 275 9.90 -6.72 0.67
CA VAL A 275 10.15 -5.36 1.20
C VAL A 275 9.78 -5.31 2.69
N PHE A 276 8.89 -6.19 3.14
CA PHE A 276 8.63 -6.38 4.54
C PHE A 276 9.76 -7.17 5.22
N PRO A 277 9.95 -7.00 6.54
CA PRO A 277 10.83 -7.86 7.32
C PRO A 277 10.23 -9.27 7.54
N ILE A 278 9.68 -9.90 6.48
CA ILE A 278 9.01 -11.22 6.49
C ILE A 278 9.42 -12.01 5.22
N THR A 279 9.50 -13.34 5.27
CA THR A 279 9.80 -14.18 4.10
C THR A 279 8.52 -14.71 3.43
N ALA A 280 8.55 -14.95 2.11
CA ALA A 280 7.39 -15.44 1.35
C ALA A 280 6.85 -16.80 1.85
N ASP A 281 7.74 -17.70 2.28
CA ASP A 281 7.35 -19.00 2.83
C ASP A 281 6.65 -18.88 4.18
N ALA A 282 7.13 -17.99 5.04
CA ALA A 282 6.45 -17.65 6.29
C ALA A 282 5.06 -17.07 5.99
N PHE A 283 4.97 -16.13 5.05
CA PHE A 283 3.70 -15.55 4.63
C PHE A 283 2.65 -16.59 4.21
N ASN A 284 3.04 -17.56 3.37
CA ASN A 284 2.12 -18.57 2.85
C ASN A 284 1.67 -19.60 3.91
N ILE A 285 2.56 -20.02 4.81
CA ILE A 285 2.22 -20.91 5.93
C ILE A 285 1.22 -20.23 6.87
N LEU A 286 1.36 -18.91 7.03
CA LEU A 286 0.60 -18.11 7.99
C LEU A 286 -0.77 -17.69 7.43
N ARG A 287 -0.85 -17.50 6.10
CA ARG A 287 -2.12 -17.41 5.35
C ARG A 287 -2.96 -18.69 5.47
N GLN A 288 -2.34 -19.86 5.42
CA GLN A 288 -3.04 -21.16 5.57
C GLN A 288 -3.51 -21.42 7.00
N ALA A 289 -2.82 -20.87 8.01
CA ALA A 289 -3.17 -20.99 9.42
C ALA A 289 -4.26 -20.01 9.89
N GLY A 290 -4.62 -19.01 9.07
CA GLY A 290 -5.70 -18.06 9.34
C GLY A 290 -5.38 -16.99 10.40
N ASP A 291 -4.13 -16.86 10.80
CA ASP A 291 -3.71 -15.92 11.85
C ASP A 291 -2.64 -14.94 11.33
N GLN A 292 -3.10 -13.73 10.99
CA GLN A 292 -2.30 -12.62 10.44
C GLN A 292 -1.25 -12.07 11.44
N ARG A 293 -1.33 -12.46 12.71
CA ARG A 293 -0.46 -11.97 13.78
C ARG A 293 0.87 -12.72 13.77
N ALA A 294 0.84 -14.05 13.72
CA ALA A 294 1.97 -14.96 13.69
C ALA A 294 3.10 -14.73 12.63
N LEU A 295 2.87 -13.86 11.64
CA LEU A 295 3.68 -13.54 10.45
C LEU A 295 5.09 -13.00 10.71
N LEU A 296 5.24 -12.10 11.69
CA LEU A 296 6.45 -11.28 11.82
C LEU A 296 7.53 -11.92 12.71
N ASN A 297 7.10 -12.66 13.74
CA ASN A 297 8.01 -13.25 14.71
C ASN A 297 8.83 -14.41 14.15
N ALA A 298 8.27 -15.16 13.19
CA ALA A 298 8.93 -16.28 12.54
C ALA A 298 10.16 -15.84 11.71
N SER A 299 10.14 -14.68 11.05
CA SER A 299 11.24 -14.22 10.19
C SER A 299 12.47 -13.75 10.98
N ILE A 300 12.25 -13.04 12.09
CA ILE A 300 13.32 -12.58 12.99
C ILE A 300 13.95 -13.80 13.69
N LEU A 301 13.13 -14.74 14.16
CA LEU A 301 13.60 -16.00 14.72
C LEU A 301 14.39 -16.81 13.71
N GLN A 302 13.93 -16.92 12.47
CA GLN A 302 14.61 -17.66 11.42
C GLN A 302 15.99 -17.05 11.09
N ARG A 303 16.10 -15.74 10.92
CA ARG A 303 17.40 -15.07 10.68
C ARG A 303 18.32 -15.17 11.90
N PHE A 304 17.78 -14.99 13.09
CA PHE A 304 18.54 -15.05 14.34
C PHE A 304 19.08 -16.46 14.59
N LEU A 305 18.22 -17.47 14.56
CA LEU A 305 18.59 -18.86 14.79
C LEU A 305 19.42 -19.45 13.64
N GLY A 306 19.17 -19.01 12.40
CA GLY A 306 20.00 -19.36 11.25
C GLY A 306 21.44 -18.84 11.38
N ARG A 307 21.62 -17.58 11.84
CA ARG A 307 22.98 -17.03 12.14
C ARG A 307 23.70 -17.82 13.23
N LEU A 308 22.97 -18.38 14.17
CA LEU A 308 23.52 -19.20 15.26
C LEU A 308 23.75 -20.68 14.85
N GLY A 309 23.46 -21.05 13.61
CA GLY A 309 23.70 -22.40 13.07
C GLY A 309 22.67 -23.45 13.49
N TYR A 310 21.48 -23.05 13.92
CA TYR A 310 20.41 -24.00 14.24
C TYR A 310 19.77 -24.61 12.98
N SER A 311 19.28 -25.85 13.09
CA SER A 311 18.67 -26.57 11.96
C SER A 311 17.30 -26.02 11.59
N ASN A 312 16.88 -26.26 10.34
CA ASN A 312 15.58 -25.81 9.83
C ASN A 312 14.41 -26.40 10.64
N GLU A 313 14.54 -27.61 11.17
CA GLU A 313 13.55 -28.26 12.02
C GLU A 313 13.38 -27.52 13.35
N LEU A 314 14.49 -27.12 13.99
CA LEU A 314 14.47 -26.35 15.24
C LEU A 314 13.94 -24.92 15.01
N ILE A 315 14.27 -24.30 13.88
CA ILE A 315 13.73 -23.00 13.50
C ILE A 315 12.21 -23.07 13.29
N SER A 316 11.73 -24.12 12.63
CA SER A 316 10.31 -24.36 12.43
C SER A 316 9.58 -24.55 13.77
N LEU A 317 10.12 -25.40 14.66
CA LEU A 317 9.58 -25.60 16.00
C LEU A 317 9.53 -24.29 16.81
N ALA A 318 10.61 -23.50 16.79
CA ALA A 318 10.65 -22.21 17.47
C ALA A 318 9.58 -21.25 16.94
N SER A 319 9.38 -21.22 15.62
CA SER A 319 8.33 -20.41 15.00
C SER A 319 6.95 -20.84 15.49
N VAL A 320 6.65 -22.14 15.50
CA VAL A 320 5.36 -22.67 16.01
C VAL A 320 5.14 -22.29 17.48
N CYS A 321 6.11 -22.54 18.35
CA CYS A 321 6.00 -22.21 19.77
C CYS A 321 5.79 -20.72 20.01
N LYS A 322 6.45 -19.86 19.21
CA LYS A 322 6.26 -18.41 19.28
C LYS A 322 4.85 -17.99 18.92
N VAL A 323 4.29 -18.59 17.87
CA VAL A 323 2.90 -18.35 17.47
C VAL A 323 1.94 -18.79 18.55
N GLU A 324 2.15 -19.97 19.15
CA GLU A 324 1.34 -20.44 20.27
C GLU A 324 1.34 -19.46 21.45
N TRP A 325 2.49 -18.85 21.75
CA TRP A 325 2.59 -17.80 22.76
C TRP A 325 1.81 -16.54 22.39
N ASP A 326 1.86 -16.09 21.15
CA ASP A 326 1.18 -14.85 20.73
C ASP A 326 -0.34 -14.98 20.84
N VAL A 327 -0.86 -16.13 20.40
CA VAL A 327 -2.29 -16.46 20.56
C VAL A 327 -2.65 -16.47 22.04
N TRP A 328 -1.85 -17.17 22.86
CA TRP A 328 -2.11 -17.27 24.30
C TRP A 328 -2.05 -15.89 24.99
N TYR A 329 -1.03 -15.09 24.71
CA TYR A 329 -0.86 -13.76 25.32
C TYR A 329 -1.99 -12.82 24.92
N PHE A 330 -2.44 -12.87 23.66
CA PHE A 330 -3.57 -12.07 23.19
C PHE A 330 -4.86 -12.38 23.96
N GLU A 331 -5.15 -13.66 24.19
CA GLU A 331 -6.32 -14.11 24.97
C GLU A 331 -6.21 -13.67 26.44
N MET A 332 -4.99 -13.68 26.99
CA MET A 332 -4.77 -13.54 28.43
C MET A 332 -4.45 -12.10 28.88
N ARG A 333 -4.09 -11.17 27.98
CA ARG A 333 -3.63 -9.81 28.33
C ARG A 333 -4.66 -8.92 29.03
N HIS A 334 -5.94 -9.28 28.99
CA HIS A 334 -7.05 -8.56 29.64
C HIS A 334 -7.61 -9.28 30.86
N THR A 335 -6.94 -10.34 31.32
CA THR A 335 -7.33 -11.13 32.49
C THR A 335 -6.76 -10.53 33.78
N PRO A 336 -7.36 -10.81 34.96
CA PRO A 336 -6.85 -10.32 36.25
C PRO A 336 -5.46 -10.84 36.63
N VAL A 337 -4.89 -11.79 35.88
CA VAL A 337 -3.54 -12.34 36.11
C VAL A 337 -2.44 -11.59 35.35
N GLN A 338 -2.74 -10.39 34.82
CA GLN A 338 -1.79 -9.55 34.08
C GLN A 338 -0.44 -9.31 34.81
N PRO A 339 -0.38 -9.10 36.15
CA PRO A 339 0.89 -8.96 36.85
C PRO A 339 1.79 -10.19 36.71
N ASP A 340 1.24 -11.40 36.85
CA ASP A 340 1.97 -12.66 36.72
C ASP A 340 2.51 -12.88 35.31
N ILE A 341 1.75 -12.44 34.28
CA ILE A 341 2.21 -12.44 32.88
C ILE A 341 3.43 -11.51 32.71
N GLN A 342 3.42 -10.33 33.34
CA GLN A 342 4.56 -9.41 33.31
C GLN A 342 5.79 -9.98 34.04
N PHE A 343 5.59 -10.69 35.16
CA PHE A 343 6.68 -11.37 35.86
C PHE A 343 7.28 -12.52 35.03
N LEU A 344 6.46 -13.29 34.32
CA LEU A 344 6.94 -14.32 33.38
C LEU A 344 7.79 -13.68 32.28
N LEU A 345 7.29 -12.61 31.65
CA LEU A 345 8.02 -11.88 30.60
C LEU A 345 9.35 -11.29 31.09
N ALA A 346 9.36 -10.70 32.29
CA ALA A 346 10.58 -10.17 32.90
C ALA A 346 11.60 -11.28 33.19
N ARG A 347 11.15 -12.46 33.63
CA ARG A 347 12.02 -13.61 33.86
C ARG A 347 12.61 -14.15 32.55
N CYS A 348 11.78 -14.29 31.51
CA CYS A 348 12.23 -14.64 30.17
C CYS A 348 13.27 -13.65 29.66
N GLU A 349 13.05 -12.35 29.84
CA GLU A 349 13.98 -11.31 29.39
C GLU A 349 15.33 -11.36 30.13
N SER A 350 15.31 -11.61 31.44
CA SER A 350 16.53 -11.83 32.22
C SER A 350 17.35 -13.01 31.69
N LEU A 351 16.68 -14.11 31.33
CA LEU A 351 17.34 -15.29 30.77
C LEU A 351 17.93 -14.99 29.40
N VAL A 352 17.19 -14.32 28.51
CA VAL A 352 17.71 -13.94 27.20
C VAL A 352 18.92 -13.02 27.32
N ARG A 353 18.89 -12.01 28.21
CA ARG A 353 20.02 -11.08 28.39
C ARG A 353 21.26 -11.76 28.98
N GLN A 354 21.09 -12.72 29.90
CA GLN A 354 22.21 -13.49 30.45
C GLN A 354 22.84 -14.40 29.39
N ASP A 355 22.03 -15.11 28.60
CA ASP A 355 22.55 -16.14 27.69
C ASP A 355 22.98 -15.62 26.31
N LEU A 356 22.43 -14.51 25.79
CA LEU A 356 22.93 -13.86 24.56
C LEU A 356 24.34 -13.25 24.75
N SER A 357 24.80 -13.09 25.99
CA SER A 357 26.14 -12.61 26.32
C SER A 357 27.19 -13.74 26.43
N GLY A 358 26.81 -15.00 26.27
CA GLY A 358 27.69 -16.18 26.39
C GLY A 358 27.42 -17.29 25.36
N SER A 359 28.07 -18.45 25.51
CA SER A 359 28.00 -19.60 24.57
C SER A 359 26.82 -20.57 24.79
N GLY A 360 25.85 -20.22 25.64
CA GLY A 360 24.81 -21.15 26.13
C GLY A 360 23.60 -21.38 25.21
N GLY A 361 23.27 -20.41 24.35
CA GLY A 361 22.21 -20.51 23.33
C GLY A 361 20.81 -20.95 23.84
N LEU A 362 20.00 -21.53 22.93
CA LEU A 362 18.66 -22.09 23.22
C LEU A 362 18.68 -23.31 24.17
N SER A 363 19.85 -23.95 24.34
CA SER A 363 19.96 -25.23 25.06
C SER A 363 19.83 -25.08 26.57
N LYS A 364 20.39 -24.02 27.16
CA LYS A 364 20.20 -23.73 28.60
C LYS A 364 18.77 -23.34 28.92
N MET A 365 18.14 -22.61 28.01
CA MET A 365 16.76 -22.20 28.13
C MET A 365 15.79 -23.40 28.12
N HIS A 366 16.06 -24.43 27.30
CA HIS A 366 15.28 -25.66 27.34
C HIS A 366 15.28 -26.32 28.74
N LEU A 367 16.39 -26.21 29.48
CA LEU A 367 16.50 -26.71 30.86
C LEU A 367 15.66 -25.88 31.84
N GLU A 368 15.55 -24.57 31.61
CA GLU A 368 14.78 -23.64 32.46
C GLU A 368 13.27 -23.67 32.20
N LEU A 369 12.82 -24.24 31.08
CA LEU A 369 11.39 -24.33 30.74
C LEU A 369 10.57 -25.03 31.83
N GLY A 370 11.11 -26.12 32.41
CA GLY A 370 10.43 -26.86 33.47
C GLY A 370 10.23 -26.00 34.72
N HIS A 371 11.22 -25.18 35.06
CA HIS A 371 11.15 -24.26 36.20
C HIS A 371 10.12 -23.15 35.95
N LEU A 372 10.19 -22.47 34.80
CA LEU A 372 9.22 -21.45 34.42
C LEU A 372 7.79 -21.99 34.39
N LEU A 373 7.59 -23.18 33.82
CA LEU A 373 6.27 -23.80 33.74
C LEU A 373 5.74 -24.15 35.14
N SER A 374 6.56 -24.75 36.01
CA SER A 374 6.13 -25.10 37.38
C SER A 374 5.81 -23.88 38.23
N GLU A 375 6.50 -22.77 38.03
CA GLU A 375 6.27 -21.53 38.76
C GLU A 375 5.02 -20.77 38.29
N PHE A 376 4.84 -20.64 36.97
CA PHE A 376 3.83 -19.74 36.40
C PHE A 376 2.54 -20.46 35.99
N ALA A 377 2.55 -21.75 35.67
CA ALA A 377 1.32 -22.46 35.29
C ALA A 377 0.23 -22.44 36.39
N PRO A 378 0.55 -22.59 37.71
CA PRO A 378 -0.45 -22.46 38.76
C PRO A 378 -1.01 -21.04 38.91
N LYS A 379 -0.18 -20.02 38.70
CA LYS A 379 -0.54 -18.60 38.83
C LYS A 379 -1.39 -18.11 37.64
N LEU A 380 -1.17 -18.70 36.47
CA LEU A 380 -1.80 -18.34 35.20
C LEU A 380 -2.86 -19.36 34.76
N ALA A 381 -3.43 -20.12 35.71
CA ALA A 381 -4.39 -21.19 35.46
C ALA A 381 -5.80 -20.70 35.04
N VAL A 382 -6.07 -19.38 35.14
CA VAL A 382 -7.38 -18.80 34.83
C VAL A 382 -7.48 -18.58 33.31
N GLY A 383 -8.20 -19.46 32.61
CA GLY A 383 -8.40 -19.38 31.16
C GLY A 383 -7.71 -20.54 30.44
N ARG A 384 -6.87 -20.23 29.45
CA ARG A 384 -6.10 -21.24 28.71
C ARG A 384 -4.84 -21.62 29.50
N PRO A 385 -4.60 -22.90 29.82
CA PRO A 385 -3.44 -23.30 30.61
C PRO A 385 -2.14 -23.09 29.83
N LEU A 386 -1.08 -22.66 30.55
CA LEU A 386 0.27 -22.66 30.01
C LEU A 386 0.78 -24.08 29.81
N ASN A 387 1.52 -24.27 28.72
CA ASN A 387 2.26 -25.49 28.43
C ASN A 387 3.71 -25.14 28.04
N SER A 388 4.55 -26.15 27.85
CA SER A 388 5.96 -25.97 27.52
C SER A 388 6.21 -25.18 26.23
N ASN A 389 5.37 -25.36 25.20
CA ASN A 389 5.49 -24.65 23.93
C ASN A 389 5.18 -23.15 24.10
N ILE A 390 4.13 -22.83 24.85
CA ILE A 390 3.71 -21.45 25.16
C ILE A 390 4.81 -20.74 25.97
N VAL A 391 5.38 -21.40 26.99
CA VAL A 391 6.50 -20.83 27.76
C VAL A 391 7.73 -20.63 26.87
N PHE A 392 8.03 -21.59 25.98
CA PHE A 392 9.11 -21.46 25.01
C PHE A 392 8.88 -20.26 24.09
N GLY A 393 7.66 -20.09 23.59
CA GLY A 393 7.27 -18.93 22.79
C GLY A 393 7.41 -17.58 23.50
N ALA A 394 7.15 -17.52 24.81
CA ALA A 394 7.33 -16.32 25.63
C ALA A 394 8.78 -15.82 25.61
N PHE A 395 9.72 -16.76 25.72
CA PHE A 395 11.14 -16.45 25.61
C PHE A 395 11.53 -16.01 24.20
N LEU A 396 11.03 -16.71 23.18
CA LEU A 396 11.30 -16.36 21.79
C LEU A 396 10.79 -14.95 21.47
N SER A 397 9.70 -14.49 22.11
CA SER A 397 9.26 -13.10 22.07
C SER A 397 10.28 -12.12 22.62
N ARG A 398 10.96 -12.46 23.72
CA ARG A 398 12.02 -11.61 24.27
C ARG A 398 13.27 -11.60 23.39
N VAL A 399 13.62 -12.73 22.76
CA VAL A 399 14.69 -12.80 21.75
C VAL A 399 14.39 -11.89 20.57
N VAL A 400 13.19 -12.01 20.00
CA VAL A 400 12.74 -11.17 18.88
C VAL A 400 12.82 -9.69 19.26
N ASN A 401 12.28 -9.32 20.42
CA ASN A 401 12.33 -7.93 20.90
C ASN A 401 13.75 -7.41 21.08
N LEU A 402 14.69 -8.23 21.57
CA LEU A 402 16.08 -7.81 21.74
C LEU A 402 16.82 -7.66 20.41
N GLU A 403 16.55 -8.52 19.43
CA GLU A 403 17.14 -8.40 18.09
C GLU A 403 16.57 -7.23 17.28
N ILE A 404 15.31 -6.83 17.53
CA ILE A 404 14.71 -5.64 16.91
C ILE A 404 15.32 -4.34 17.46
N ASN A 405 15.75 -4.34 18.72
CA ASN A 405 16.30 -3.18 19.41
C ASN A 405 17.83 -3.04 19.29
N LYS A 406 18.48 -3.93 18.53
CA LYS A 406 19.89 -3.81 18.09
C LYS A 406 19.95 -3.04 16.79
#